data_AF-A0A1Y2ECS9-F1
#
_entry.id   AF-A0A1Y2ECS9-F1
#
_cell.length_a   1.000
_cell.length_b   1.000
_cell.length_c   1.000
_cell.angle_alpha   90.00
_cell.angle_beta   90.00
_cell.angle_gamma   90.00
#
_symmetry.space_group_name_H-M   'P 1'
#
loop_
_entity.id
_entity.type
_entity.pdbx_description
1 polymer ?
#
loop_
_entity_poly.entity_id
_entity_poly.type
_entity_poly.pdbx_seq_one_letter_code
_entity_poly.pdbx_strand_id
1 'polypeptide(L)'
;MNYLKFAILVLIFLIDYVISDNNGMDSSFVFLSKTHPFIYSEIKDLIVFGDSYTTATIDYSTLQFNGQSSNNEEESKNWPLFLVKKRIMNMWNFACSGAVVDNDIIHSNNALPMTEQYKAFILHMGKGGKHSNWRSDQSLIGIWFGINDIMNRADNDIDYDDDQSIIKSMFKIINKIYDLGARNFLILDVPSLEKLPHFIYSPVKGLDEEVLKFNKMIADSAMNFQKSKPETNVFVYNAYNELNYIMKNENKFGFTITVDDWYHNNERKLEDITKEYFWRDGYHLSKYVQEALSQELDDFLSMNEKNSKELTHFNNQTNQNNEEECWSLKLNYPCCDRNNTISFYRNDYGAWGNVDNKWCGLYPPTVDTCFEKYFNKPCGNTDTTSTTSSPKSFMVSLSIFYGVFMPFLSFFPVILFISFCHFCF
;
A
#
# COMPACT_ATOMS: atom_id res chain seq x y z
N MET A 1 40.92 -6.85 18.63
CA MET A 1 39.69 -7.30 17.93
C MET A 1 38.85 -6.05 17.69
N ASN A 2 38.78 -5.58 16.44
CA ASN A 2 38.50 -4.17 16.11
C ASN A 2 37.07 -3.73 16.42
N TYR A 3 36.94 -2.61 17.14
CA TYR A 3 35.68 -1.85 17.29
C TYR A 3 34.98 -1.60 15.96
N LEU A 4 35.73 -1.48 14.86
CA LEU A 4 35.18 -1.36 13.51
C LEU A 4 34.44 -2.64 13.05
N LYS A 5 34.93 -3.84 13.38
CA LYS A 5 34.22 -5.09 13.08
C LYS A 5 32.96 -5.25 13.94
N PHE A 6 32.99 -4.82 15.20
CA PHE A 6 31.83 -4.82 16.07
C PHE A 6 30.78 -3.79 15.63
N ALA A 7 31.19 -2.58 15.25
CA ALA A 7 30.30 -1.55 14.73
C ALA A 7 29.69 -1.95 13.38
N ILE A 8 30.46 -2.58 12.48
CA ILE A 8 29.93 -3.13 11.22
C ILE A 8 28.95 -4.28 11.48
N LEU A 9 29.26 -5.19 12.41
CA LEU A 9 28.32 -6.25 12.81
C LEU A 9 27.03 -5.67 13.40
N VAL A 10 27.12 -4.70 14.31
CA VAL A 10 25.94 -4.04 14.89
C VAL A 10 25.16 -3.26 13.83
N LEU A 11 25.83 -2.62 12.87
CA LEU A 11 25.17 -1.92 11.78
C LEU A 11 24.51 -2.91 10.79
N ILE A 12 25.13 -4.05 10.50
CA ILE A 12 24.54 -5.14 9.70
C ILE A 12 23.35 -5.72 10.44
N PHE A 13 23.45 -6.02 11.74
CA PHE A 13 22.31 -6.49 12.54
C PHE A 13 21.19 -5.45 12.64
N LEU A 14 21.50 -4.15 12.68
CA LEU A 14 20.51 -3.08 12.69
C LEU A 14 19.90 -2.84 11.30
N ILE A 15 20.65 -3.03 10.22
CA ILE A 15 20.14 -2.96 8.85
C ILE A 15 19.30 -4.22 8.55
N ASP A 16 19.72 -5.41 8.96
CA ASP A 16 18.92 -6.64 8.90
C ASP A 16 17.67 -6.56 9.81
N TYR A 17 17.74 -5.80 10.91
CA TYR A 17 16.59 -5.50 11.79
C TYR A 17 15.71 -4.35 11.29
N VAL A 18 16.16 -3.53 10.33
CA VAL A 18 15.37 -2.42 9.74
C VAL A 18 14.89 -2.77 8.32
N ILE A 19 15.53 -3.72 7.64
CA ILE A 19 14.97 -4.55 6.57
C ILE A 19 14.17 -5.68 7.25
N SER A 20 13.36 -5.32 8.25
CA SER A 20 12.71 -6.25 9.17
C SER A 20 11.68 -7.12 8.46
N ASP A 21 11.49 -8.28 9.09
CA ASP A 21 10.38 -9.22 9.04
C ASP A 21 8.98 -8.59 9.22
N ASN A 22 8.67 -7.53 8.49
CA ASN A 22 7.38 -6.88 8.52
C ASN A 22 6.38 -7.81 7.85
N ASN A 23 5.35 -8.18 8.60
CA ASN A 23 4.18 -8.84 8.03
C ASN A 23 3.46 -7.91 7.04
N GLY A 24 2.45 -8.43 6.35
CA GLY A 24 1.67 -7.65 5.40
C GLY A 24 0.99 -6.47 6.09
N MET A 25 0.43 -6.68 7.29
CA MET A 25 -0.24 -5.64 8.08
C MET A 25 0.63 -4.39 8.29
N ASP A 26 1.88 -4.55 8.72
CA ASP A 26 2.81 -3.45 9.02
C ASP A 26 3.38 -2.77 7.76
N SER A 27 3.36 -3.49 6.63
CA SER A 27 3.92 -3.04 5.35
C SER A 27 2.86 -2.66 4.30
N SER A 28 1.59 -2.62 4.71
CA SER A 28 0.45 -2.21 3.88
C SER A 28 0.32 -0.69 3.79
N PHE A 29 -0.28 -0.21 2.69
CA PHE A 29 -0.62 1.20 2.55
C PHE A 29 -2.07 1.46 2.91
N VAL A 30 -2.30 2.52 3.69
CA VAL A 30 -3.62 2.90 4.19
C VAL A 30 -3.90 4.36 3.86
N PHE A 31 -4.98 4.60 3.11
CA PHE A 31 -5.44 5.93 2.73
C PHE A 31 -6.87 6.14 3.22
N LEU A 32 -7.02 6.75 4.40
CA LEU A 32 -8.33 6.93 5.04
C LEU A 32 -8.99 8.25 4.65
N SER A 33 -10.30 8.19 4.50
CA SER A 33 -11.16 9.34 4.35
C SER A 33 -11.20 10.15 5.64
N LYS A 34 -11.16 11.47 5.47
CA LYS A 34 -11.29 12.43 6.57
C LYS A 34 -12.74 12.73 6.95
N THR A 35 -13.68 12.39 6.08
CA THR A 35 -15.09 12.76 6.18
C THR A 35 -16.03 11.57 6.24
N HIS A 36 -15.60 10.39 5.79
CA HIS A 36 -16.38 9.16 5.79
C HIS A 36 -15.62 8.08 6.57
N PRO A 37 -15.92 7.91 7.86
CA PRO A 37 -15.19 6.95 8.68
C PRO A 37 -15.37 5.53 8.15
N PHE A 38 -14.28 4.77 8.14
CA PHE A 38 -14.31 3.34 7.93
C PHE A 38 -14.74 2.66 9.23
N ILE A 39 -15.93 2.07 9.24
CA ILE A 39 -16.48 1.35 10.39
C ILE A 39 -16.58 -0.13 10.02
N TYR A 40 -15.46 -0.86 10.14
CA TYR A 40 -15.38 -2.27 9.76
C TYR A 40 -16.45 -3.12 10.45
N SER A 41 -16.70 -2.86 11.74
CA SER A 41 -17.75 -3.52 12.53
C SER A 41 -19.19 -3.33 12.02
N GLU A 42 -19.44 -2.37 11.13
CA GLU A 42 -20.75 -2.13 10.50
C GLU A 42 -20.84 -2.65 9.05
N ILE A 43 -19.75 -3.19 8.50
CA ILE A 43 -19.76 -3.81 7.18
C ILE A 43 -20.65 -5.05 7.20
N LYS A 44 -21.57 -5.12 6.24
CA LYS A 44 -22.52 -6.22 6.03
C LYS A 44 -22.30 -6.94 4.72
N ASP A 45 -21.72 -6.29 3.72
CA ASP A 45 -21.53 -6.84 2.38
C ASP A 45 -20.05 -6.80 2.00
N LEU A 46 -19.43 -7.96 1.89
CA LEU A 46 -18.12 -8.13 1.25
C LEU A 46 -18.33 -8.43 -0.23
N ILE A 47 -17.94 -7.52 -1.12
CA ILE A 47 -18.11 -7.63 -2.57
C ILE A 47 -16.73 -7.80 -3.19
N VAL A 48 -16.42 -8.99 -3.73
CA VAL A 48 -15.06 -9.33 -4.15
C VAL A 48 -14.97 -9.60 -5.65
N PHE A 49 -13.87 -9.10 -6.23
CA PHE A 49 -13.42 -9.37 -7.59
C PHE A 49 -12.03 -9.97 -7.50
N GLY A 50 -11.71 -10.90 -8.38
CA GLY A 50 -10.38 -11.49 -8.38
C GLY A 50 -10.24 -12.70 -9.27
N ASP A 51 -9.21 -13.46 -8.99
CA ASP A 51 -8.88 -14.68 -9.72
C ASP A 51 -9.05 -15.95 -8.87
N SER A 52 -8.21 -16.97 -9.13
CA SER A 52 -8.21 -18.24 -8.42
C SER A 52 -7.86 -18.12 -6.94
N TYR A 53 -7.22 -17.05 -6.50
CA TYR A 53 -6.91 -16.77 -5.08
C TYR A 53 -8.11 -16.21 -4.31
N THR A 54 -9.17 -15.80 -5.02
CA THR A 54 -10.39 -15.21 -4.45
C THR A 54 -11.64 -16.04 -4.74
N THR A 55 -11.64 -16.85 -5.80
CA THR A 55 -12.79 -17.68 -6.22
C THR A 55 -13.27 -18.59 -5.09
N ALA A 56 -14.57 -18.63 -4.83
CA ALA A 56 -15.20 -19.54 -3.86
C ALA A 56 -16.57 -19.99 -4.39
N THR A 57 -17.01 -21.18 -4.00
CA THR A 57 -18.33 -21.69 -4.37
C THR A 57 -19.39 -20.99 -3.51
N ILE A 58 -20.30 -20.22 -4.12
CA ILE A 58 -21.40 -19.54 -3.45
C ILE A 58 -22.68 -19.69 -4.26
N ASP A 59 -23.78 -19.95 -3.58
CA ASP A 59 -25.11 -19.76 -4.14
C ASP A 59 -25.52 -18.26 -4.05
N TYR A 60 -25.34 -17.54 -5.15
CA TYR A 60 -25.73 -16.13 -5.29
C TYR A 60 -27.24 -15.90 -5.13
N SER A 61 -28.07 -16.95 -5.25
CA SER A 61 -29.52 -16.82 -5.17
C SER A 61 -30.02 -16.71 -3.73
N THR A 62 -29.33 -17.37 -2.79
CA THR A 62 -29.69 -17.44 -1.38
C THR A 62 -28.75 -16.65 -0.47
N LEU A 63 -27.54 -16.30 -0.93
CA LEU A 63 -26.44 -15.78 -0.11
C LEU A 63 -26.06 -16.68 1.07
N GLN A 64 -26.64 -17.88 1.15
CA GLN A 64 -26.35 -18.79 2.21
C GLN A 64 -25.10 -19.55 1.83
N PHE A 65 -24.03 -19.28 2.57
CA PHE A 65 -23.08 -20.33 2.87
C PHE A 65 -23.73 -21.29 3.87
N ASN A 66 -24.63 -22.17 3.40
CA ASN A 66 -25.17 -23.20 4.25
C ASN A 66 -24.10 -24.30 4.37
N GLY A 67 -23.25 -24.22 5.39
CA GLY A 67 -22.33 -25.30 5.78
C GLY A 67 -23.01 -26.66 6.09
N GLN A 68 -24.26 -26.86 5.67
CA GLN A 68 -25.02 -28.10 5.64
C GLN A 68 -25.15 -28.72 4.22
N SER A 69 -24.87 -28.00 3.12
CA SER A 69 -25.01 -28.58 1.76
C SER A 69 -23.71 -29.07 1.14
N SER A 70 -22.56 -28.75 1.72
CA SER A 70 -21.32 -29.47 1.39
C SER A 70 -20.42 -29.59 2.61
N ASN A 71 -20.31 -30.82 3.13
CA ASN A 71 -19.12 -31.25 3.85
C ASN A 71 -17.94 -31.47 2.88
N ASN A 72 -18.03 -30.97 1.64
CA ASN A 72 -16.95 -31.05 0.68
C ASN A 72 -15.95 -29.94 1.01
N GLU A 73 -14.86 -30.32 1.67
CA GLU A 73 -13.69 -29.47 1.92
C GLU A 73 -13.11 -28.81 0.65
N GLU A 74 -13.56 -29.24 -0.54
CA GLU A 74 -13.16 -28.71 -1.83
C GLU A 74 -13.65 -27.28 -2.14
N GLU A 75 -14.72 -26.82 -1.50
CA GLU A 75 -15.45 -25.59 -1.86
C GLU A 75 -15.08 -24.36 -1.00
N SER A 76 -14.33 -24.56 0.10
CA SER A 76 -14.07 -23.56 1.15
C SER A 76 -12.59 -23.19 1.28
N LYS A 77 -11.98 -22.65 0.22
CA LYS A 77 -10.51 -22.57 0.14
C LYS A 77 -9.87 -21.20 0.31
N ASN A 78 -10.58 -20.11 0.02
CA ASN A 78 -9.95 -18.80 -0.12
C ASN A 78 -10.37 -17.80 0.96
N TRP A 79 -9.53 -16.78 1.17
CA TRP A 79 -9.66 -15.76 2.21
C TRP A 79 -11.06 -15.14 2.38
N PRO A 80 -11.87 -14.85 1.33
CA PRO A 80 -13.14 -14.13 1.54
C PRO A 80 -14.11 -14.94 2.40
N LEU A 81 -14.11 -16.28 2.23
CA LEU A 81 -15.00 -17.16 2.97
C LEU A 81 -14.63 -17.23 4.45
N PHE A 82 -13.34 -17.25 4.77
CA PHE A 82 -12.87 -17.22 6.15
C PHE A 82 -13.21 -15.88 6.80
N LEU A 83 -13.10 -14.77 6.05
CA LEU A 83 -13.37 -13.44 6.56
C LEU A 83 -14.86 -13.26 6.90
N VAL A 84 -15.78 -13.67 6.02
CA VAL A 84 -17.24 -13.59 6.28
C VAL A 84 -17.74 -14.58 7.33
N LYS A 85 -16.97 -15.63 7.64
CA LYS A 85 -17.25 -16.49 8.80
C LYS A 85 -16.85 -15.83 10.12
N LYS A 86 -15.75 -15.07 10.12
CA LYS A 86 -15.27 -14.33 11.29
C LYS A 86 -16.15 -13.11 11.61
N ARG A 87 -16.55 -12.38 10.59
CA ARG A 87 -17.52 -11.26 10.69
C ARG A 87 -18.75 -11.63 9.90
N ILE A 88 -19.88 -11.80 10.57
CA ILE A 88 -21.16 -12.23 9.98
C ILE A 88 -21.58 -11.23 8.88
N MET A 89 -21.11 -11.45 7.66
CA MET A 89 -21.29 -10.61 6.48
C MET A 89 -21.86 -11.47 5.34
N ASN A 90 -22.60 -10.84 4.43
CA ASN A 90 -22.88 -11.42 3.13
C ASN A 90 -21.62 -11.37 2.27
N MET A 91 -21.44 -12.38 1.43
CA MET A 91 -20.37 -12.42 0.44
C MET A 91 -20.93 -12.41 -0.97
N TRP A 92 -20.44 -11.49 -1.79
CA TRP A 92 -20.75 -11.35 -3.20
C TRP A 92 -19.48 -11.55 -4.00
N ASN A 93 -19.25 -12.78 -4.47
CA ASN A 93 -18.05 -13.13 -5.19
C ASN A 93 -18.25 -13.03 -6.70
N PHE A 94 -17.44 -12.24 -7.38
CA PHE A 94 -17.42 -12.17 -8.85
C PHE A 94 -16.13 -12.77 -9.42
N ALA A 95 -15.21 -13.23 -8.55
CA ALA A 95 -13.92 -13.77 -8.94
C ALA A 95 -14.05 -15.03 -9.80
N CYS A 96 -13.11 -15.18 -10.72
CA CYS A 96 -13.06 -16.28 -11.67
C CYS A 96 -11.64 -16.83 -11.77
N SER A 97 -11.46 -18.13 -11.58
CA SER A 97 -10.14 -18.78 -11.65
C SER A 97 -9.45 -18.51 -12.99
N GLY A 98 -8.17 -18.13 -12.96
CA GLY A 98 -7.38 -17.80 -14.15
C GLY A 98 -7.63 -16.39 -14.73
N ALA A 99 -8.46 -15.57 -14.06
CA ALA A 99 -8.78 -14.23 -14.55
C ALA A 99 -7.58 -13.29 -14.48
N VAL A 100 -7.43 -12.52 -15.56
CA VAL A 100 -6.59 -11.32 -15.66
C VAL A 100 -7.45 -10.07 -15.44
N VAL A 101 -6.84 -8.89 -15.38
CA VAL A 101 -7.60 -7.63 -15.30
C VAL A 101 -8.39 -7.40 -16.59
N ASP A 102 -7.77 -7.58 -17.75
CA ASP A 102 -8.36 -7.22 -19.05
C ASP A 102 -7.84 -8.13 -20.16
N ASN A 103 -8.76 -8.88 -20.79
CA ASN A 103 -8.43 -9.83 -21.87
C ASN A 103 -8.00 -9.15 -23.18
N ASP A 104 -8.29 -7.87 -23.35
CA ASP A 104 -7.81 -7.09 -24.50
C ASP A 104 -6.32 -6.70 -24.37
N ILE A 105 -5.76 -6.85 -23.16
CA ILE A 105 -4.39 -6.48 -22.78
C ILE A 105 -3.53 -7.74 -22.64
N ILE A 106 -3.88 -8.60 -21.68
CA ILE A 106 -3.26 -9.91 -21.48
C ILE A 106 -4.31 -10.98 -21.75
N HIS A 107 -4.03 -11.95 -22.62
CA HIS A 107 -5.00 -13.00 -22.89
C HIS A 107 -5.08 -13.97 -21.70
N SER A 108 -6.30 -14.30 -21.25
CA SER A 108 -6.57 -15.45 -20.38
C SER A 108 -7.42 -16.49 -21.11
N ASN A 109 -7.02 -17.76 -21.01
CA ASN A 109 -7.76 -18.85 -21.63
C ASN A 109 -9.02 -19.19 -20.81
N ASN A 110 -10.20 -18.85 -21.34
CA ASN A 110 -11.51 -19.22 -20.80
C ASN A 110 -11.85 -18.69 -19.39
N ALA A 111 -11.15 -17.67 -18.90
CA ALA A 111 -11.48 -17.00 -17.64
C ALA A 111 -12.19 -15.66 -17.88
N LEU A 112 -13.08 -15.28 -16.94
CA LEU A 112 -13.77 -13.99 -16.98
C LEU A 112 -12.87 -12.90 -16.37
N PRO A 113 -12.33 -11.96 -17.16
CA PRO A 113 -11.44 -10.92 -16.67
C PRO A 113 -12.19 -9.92 -15.78
N MET A 114 -11.48 -9.10 -15.00
CA MET A 114 -12.09 -8.08 -14.13
C MET A 114 -13.11 -7.19 -14.87
N THR A 115 -12.85 -6.88 -16.15
CA THR A 115 -13.76 -6.10 -17.00
C THR A 115 -15.12 -6.77 -17.20
N GLU A 116 -15.19 -8.10 -17.30
CA GLU A 116 -16.44 -8.86 -17.38
C GLU A 116 -17.05 -9.15 -16.00
N GLN A 117 -16.23 -9.40 -14.99
CA GLN A 117 -16.70 -9.53 -13.60
C GLN A 117 -17.43 -8.26 -13.14
N TYR A 118 -16.94 -7.07 -13.54
CA TYR A 118 -17.65 -5.81 -13.33
C TYR A 118 -19.03 -5.78 -14.02
N LYS A 119 -19.19 -6.33 -15.23
CA LYS A 119 -20.50 -6.39 -15.89
C LYS A 119 -21.46 -7.30 -15.13
N ALA A 120 -20.97 -8.43 -14.62
CA ALA A 120 -21.76 -9.31 -13.75
C ALA A 120 -22.19 -8.57 -12.46
N PHE A 121 -21.28 -7.80 -11.85
CA PHE A 121 -21.62 -6.95 -10.72
C PHE A 121 -22.72 -5.92 -11.05
N ILE A 122 -22.62 -5.24 -12.18
CA ILE A 122 -23.67 -4.30 -12.62
C ILE A 122 -25.02 -5.01 -12.82
N LEU A 123 -25.02 -6.19 -13.42
CA LEU A 123 -26.24 -6.96 -13.66
C LEU A 123 -26.97 -7.31 -12.35
N HIS A 124 -26.23 -7.69 -11.31
CA HIS A 124 -26.82 -8.19 -10.06
C HIS A 124 -27.00 -7.11 -8.99
N MET A 125 -26.06 -6.18 -8.88
CA MET A 125 -25.96 -5.21 -7.78
C MET A 125 -26.00 -3.75 -8.25
N GLY A 126 -25.95 -3.49 -9.56
CA GLY A 126 -26.24 -2.18 -10.13
C GLY A 126 -27.71 -1.79 -9.96
N LYS A 127 -28.05 -0.53 -10.24
CA LYS A 127 -29.42 -0.01 -10.09
C LYS A 127 -30.44 -0.88 -10.85
N GLY A 128 -31.41 -1.44 -10.13
CA GLY A 128 -32.45 -2.31 -10.70
C GLY A 128 -32.10 -3.81 -10.70
N GLY A 129 -30.88 -4.18 -10.30
CA GLY A 129 -30.50 -5.57 -10.08
C GLY A 129 -31.17 -6.16 -8.82
N LYS A 130 -31.24 -7.50 -8.75
CA LYS A 130 -31.87 -8.24 -7.63
C LYS A 130 -31.28 -7.87 -6.26
N HIS A 131 -30.03 -7.47 -6.24
CA HIS A 131 -29.23 -7.21 -5.04
C HIS A 131 -28.71 -5.77 -5.00
N SER A 132 -29.45 -4.82 -5.57
CA SER A 132 -29.05 -3.41 -5.68
C SER A 132 -29.23 -2.58 -4.41
N ASN A 133 -29.52 -3.21 -3.27
CA ASN A 133 -29.82 -2.57 -1.99
C ASN A 133 -28.62 -2.54 -1.02
N TRP A 134 -27.44 -2.96 -1.48
CA TRP A 134 -26.19 -2.78 -0.73
C TRP A 134 -25.96 -1.29 -0.46
N ARG A 135 -25.29 -0.98 0.66
CA ARG A 135 -25.02 0.39 1.07
C ARG A 135 -23.54 0.71 1.05
N SER A 136 -23.21 1.91 0.59
CA SER A 136 -21.84 2.44 0.57
C SER A 136 -21.12 2.31 1.91
N ASP A 137 -21.80 2.62 3.01
CA ASP A 137 -21.24 2.66 4.36
C ASP A 137 -21.20 1.29 5.04
N GLN A 138 -21.84 0.28 4.44
CA GLN A 138 -21.90 -1.10 4.95
C GLN A 138 -21.29 -2.11 3.97
N SER A 139 -20.53 -1.64 2.98
CA SER A 139 -19.88 -2.51 1.99
C SER A 139 -18.37 -2.30 1.95
N LEU A 140 -17.66 -3.40 1.71
CA LEU A 140 -16.23 -3.44 1.43
C LEU A 140 -16.02 -4.09 0.06
N ILE A 141 -15.36 -3.37 -0.85
CA ILE A 141 -14.98 -3.89 -2.16
C ILE A 141 -13.59 -4.52 -2.06
N GLY A 142 -13.50 -5.84 -2.19
CA GLY A 142 -12.23 -6.58 -2.22
C GLY A 142 -11.76 -6.83 -3.65
N ILE A 143 -10.49 -6.64 -3.93
CA ILE A 143 -9.89 -6.78 -5.27
C ILE A 143 -8.55 -7.49 -5.14
N TRP A 144 -8.38 -8.63 -5.82
CA TRP A 144 -7.08 -9.31 -5.91
C TRP A 144 -6.84 -9.83 -7.34
N PHE A 145 -5.99 -9.11 -8.07
CA PHE A 145 -5.61 -9.39 -9.47
C PHE A 145 -4.13 -9.09 -9.68
N GLY A 146 -3.61 -9.45 -10.86
CA GLY A 146 -2.21 -9.25 -11.25
C GLY A 146 -1.40 -10.55 -11.28
N ILE A 147 -1.85 -11.60 -10.58
CA ILE A 147 -1.18 -12.91 -10.54
C ILE A 147 -1.15 -13.50 -11.95
N ASN A 148 -2.31 -13.71 -12.58
CA ASN A 148 -2.37 -14.25 -13.94
C ASN A 148 -1.84 -13.26 -14.98
N ASP A 149 -1.94 -11.95 -14.75
CA ASP A 149 -1.42 -10.93 -15.67
C ASP A 149 0.11 -11.02 -15.81
N ILE A 150 0.82 -11.26 -14.70
CA ILE A 150 2.28 -11.46 -14.68
C ILE A 150 2.62 -12.89 -15.12
N MET A 151 1.96 -13.91 -14.56
CA MET A 151 2.26 -15.32 -14.87
C MET A 151 2.06 -15.65 -16.35
N ASN A 152 0.98 -15.17 -16.98
CA ASN A 152 0.74 -15.43 -18.40
C ASN A 152 1.79 -14.78 -19.31
N ARG A 153 2.44 -13.69 -18.87
CA ARG A 153 3.58 -13.12 -19.61
C ARG A 153 4.85 -13.92 -19.40
N ALA A 154 5.10 -14.31 -18.15
CA ALA A 154 6.26 -15.12 -17.76
C ALA A 154 6.27 -16.50 -18.45
N ASP A 155 5.15 -17.21 -18.50
CA ASP A 155 5.04 -18.54 -19.11
C ASP A 155 5.13 -18.51 -20.66
N ASN A 156 4.79 -17.38 -21.28
CA ASN A 156 4.78 -17.24 -22.76
C ASN A 156 6.00 -16.48 -23.32
N ASP A 157 6.97 -16.12 -22.48
CA ASP A 157 8.18 -15.34 -22.86
C ASP A 157 7.83 -14.04 -23.65
N ILE A 158 6.78 -13.34 -23.21
CA ILE A 158 6.30 -12.12 -23.85
C ILE A 158 6.98 -10.91 -23.17
N ASP A 159 8.01 -10.37 -23.81
CA ASP A 159 8.70 -9.13 -23.41
C ASP A 159 7.90 -7.87 -23.83
N TYR A 160 6.72 -7.69 -23.24
CA TYR A 160 5.91 -6.47 -23.43
C TYR A 160 5.56 -5.84 -22.08
N ASP A 161 5.95 -4.57 -21.91
CA ASP A 161 5.68 -3.75 -20.73
C ASP A 161 4.26 -3.18 -20.78
N ASP A 162 3.26 -4.01 -20.43
CA ASP A 162 1.85 -3.60 -20.39
C ASP A 162 1.31 -3.33 -18.97
N ASP A 163 2.19 -3.36 -17.96
CA ASP A 163 1.80 -3.13 -16.56
C ASP A 163 0.99 -1.84 -16.40
N GLN A 164 1.37 -0.78 -17.15
CA GLN A 164 0.65 0.49 -17.09
C GLN A 164 -0.79 0.38 -17.61
N SER A 165 -1.02 -0.36 -18.69
CA SER A 165 -2.37 -0.52 -19.24
C SER A 165 -3.21 -1.43 -18.35
N ILE A 166 -2.61 -2.49 -17.80
CA ILE A 166 -3.25 -3.39 -16.83
C ILE A 166 -3.74 -2.57 -15.62
N ILE A 167 -2.83 -1.83 -14.97
CA ILE A 167 -3.14 -1.00 -13.79
C ILE A 167 -4.17 0.07 -14.14
N LYS A 168 -4.06 0.71 -15.31
CA LYS A 168 -5.04 1.68 -15.78
C LYS A 168 -6.42 1.06 -15.99
N SER A 169 -6.51 -0.16 -16.53
CA SER A 169 -7.78 -0.87 -16.70
C SER A 169 -8.39 -1.25 -15.34
N MET A 170 -7.58 -1.75 -14.41
CA MET A 170 -8.00 -2.04 -13.04
C MET A 170 -8.59 -0.80 -12.35
N PHE A 171 -7.87 0.33 -12.35
CA PHE A 171 -8.34 1.56 -11.73
C PHE A 171 -9.50 2.23 -12.49
N LYS A 172 -9.67 1.95 -13.79
CA LYS A 172 -10.87 2.35 -14.54
C LYS A 172 -12.10 1.59 -14.01
N ILE A 173 -11.99 0.30 -13.69
CA ILE A 173 -13.08 -0.46 -13.06
C ILE A 173 -13.33 0.02 -11.63
N ILE A 174 -12.29 0.25 -10.83
CA ILE A 174 -12.41 0.81 -9.46
C ILE A 174 -13.17 2.14 -9.48
N ASN A 175 -12.83 3.07 -10.39
CA ASN A 175 -13.55 4.33 -10.55
C ASN A 175 -15.03 4.12 -10.90
N LYS A 176 -15.34 3.16 -11.78
CA LYS A 176 -16.74 2.84 -12.10
C LYS A 176 -17.52 2.27 -10.91
N ILE A 177 -16.87 1.49 -10.05
CA ILE A 177 -17.48 0.96 -8.82
C ILE A 177 -17.69 2.10 -7.80
N TYR A 178 -16.73 3.02 -7.71
CA TYR A 178 -16.86 4.26 -6.93
C TYR A 178 -18.06 5.11 -7.38
N ASP A 179 -18.26 5.26 -8.69
CA ASP A 179 -19.37 6.05 -9.27
C ASP A 179 -20.75 5.47 -8.92
N LEU A 180 -20.82 4.18 -8.57
CA LEU A 180 -22.04 3.54 -8.04
C LEU A 180 -22.26 3.77 -6.54
N GLY A 181 -21.30 4.41 -5.87
CA GLY A 181 -21.39 4.75 -4.45
C GLY A 181 -20.43 4.00 -3.56
N ALA A 182 -19.59 3.08 -4.04
CA ALA A 182 -18.63 2.40 -3.16
C ALA A 182 -17.61 3.38 -2.56
N ARG A 183 -17.29 3.21 -1.27
CA ARG A 183 -16.35 4.09 -0.55
C ARG A 183 -15.23 3.36 0.18
N ASN A 184 -15.33 2.05 0.41
CA ASN A 184 -14.29 1.26 1.08
C ASN A 184 -13.73 0.22 0.12
N PHE A 185 -12.43 0.32 -0.16
CA PHE A 185 -11.72 -0.54 -1.11
C PHE A 185 -10.56 -1.24 -0.43
N LEU A 186 -10.51 -2.56 -0.53
CA LEU A 186 -9.39 -3.41 -0.12
C LEU A 186 -8.79 -4.01 -1.38
N ILE A 187 -7.55 -3.65 -1.70
CA ILE A 187 -6.79 -4.14 -2.84
C ILE A 187 -5.65 -4.97 -2.27
N LEU A 188 -5.57 -6.25 -2.65
CA LEU A 188 -4.42 -7.10 -2.32
C LEU A 188 -3.43 -7.02 -3.48
N ASP A 189 -2.17 -6.76 -3.17
CA ASP A 189 -1.11 -6.76 -4.17
C ASP A 189 -0.67 -8.19 -4.54
N VAL A 190 0.17 -8.31 -5.56
CA VAL A 190 0.57 -9.62 -6.10
C VAL A 190 1.56 -10.27 -5.12
N PRO A 191 1.31 -11.50 -4.66
CA PRO A 191 2.25 -12.22 -3.81
C PRO A 191 3.55 -12.57 -4.55
N SER A 192 4.60 -12.97 -3.82
CA SER A 192 5.85 -13.44 -4.45
C SER A 192 5.59 -14.67 -5.31
N LEU A 193 5.70 -14.50 -6.64
CA LEU A 193 5.43 -15.55 -7.62
C LEU A 193 6.61 -16.52 -7.77
N GLU A 194 7.86 -16.05 -7.62
CA GLU A 194 9.06 -16.89 -7.71
C GLU A 194 9.10 -18.02 -6.66
N LYS A 195 8.32 -17.90 -5.59
CA LYS A 195 8.21 -18.89 -4.51
C LYS A 195 7.15 -19.96 -4.77
N LEU A 196 6.33 -19.79 -5.82
CA LEU A 196 5.39 -20.81 -6.23
C LEU A 196 6.14 -22.07 -6.63
N PRO A 197 5.67 -23.29 -6.29
CA PRO A 197 6.36 -24.51 -6.68
C PRO A 197 6.64 -24.58 -8.18
N HIS A 198 5.71 -24.13 -9.04
CA HIS A 198 5.92 -24.04 -10.48
C HIS A 198 7.20 -23.26 -10.86
N PHE A 199 7.39 -22.06 -10.32
CA PHE A 199 8.55 -21.21 -10.66
C PHE A 199 9.84 -21.61 -9.92
N ILE A 200 9.74 -22.44 -8.88
CA ILE A 200 10.93 -23.09 -8.29
C ILE A 200 11.50 -24.13 -9.28
N TYR A 201 10.63 -24.89 -9.97
CA TYR A 201 11.05 -25.88 -10.96
C TYR A 201 11.29 -25.30 -12.36
N SER A 202 10.60 -24.20 -12.70
CA SER A 202 10.74 -23.49 -13.97
C SER A 202 11.03 -22.00 -13.72
N PRO A 203 12.24 -21.66 -13.28
CA PRO A 203 12.56 -20.30 -12.86
C PRO A 203 12.55 -19.31 -14.02
N VAL A 204 11.88 -18.17 -13.80
CA VAL A 204 11.86 -17.03 -14.71
C VAL A 204 12.71 -15.91 -14.11
N LYS A 205 13.70 -15.45 -14.87
CA LYS A 205 14.62 -14.40 -14.41
C LYS A 205 13.90 -13.06 -14.29
N GLY A 206 14.02 -12.40 -13.14
CA GLY A 206 13.47 -11.05 -12.92
C GLY A 206 12.00 -11.04 -12.49
N LEU A 207 11.38 -12.20 -12.26
CA LEU A 207 9.97 -12.29 -11.88
C LEU A 207 9.65 -11.54 -10.57
N ASP A 208 10.53 -11.60 -9.57
CA ASP A 208 10.34 -10.85 -8.32
C ASP A 208 10.42 -9.33 -8.52
N GLU A 209 11.37 -8.86 -9.34
CA GLU A 209 11.49 -7.43 -9.69
C GLU A 209 10.25 -6.93 -10.42
N GLU A 210 9.68 -7.76 -11.30
CA GLU A 210 8.43 -7.49 -12.01
C GLU A 210 7.23 -7.40 -11.06
N VAL A 211 7.09 -8.34 -10.13
CA VAL A 211 6.05 -8.32 -9.09
C VAL A 211 6.16 -7.06 -8.24
N LEU A 212 7.37 -6.71 -7.77
CA LEU A 212 7.60 -5.51 -6.97
C LEU A 212 7.30 -4.23 -7.75
N LYS A 213 7.65 -4.17 -9.04
CA LYS A 213 7.29 -3.05 -9.93
C LYS A 213 5.77 -2.94 -10.06
N PHE A 214 5.08 -4.05 -10.31
CA PHE A 214 3.62 -4.08 -10.46
C PHE A 214 2.91 -3.64 -9.16
N ASN A 215 3.33 -4.18 -8.02
CA ASN A 215 2.79 -3.82 -6.69
C ASN A 215 2.99 -2.33 -6.37
N LYS A 216 4.16 -1.78 -6.72
CA LYS A 216 4.40 -0.34 -6.60
C LYS A 216 3.39 0.47 -7.43
N MET A 217 3.08 0.04 -8.65
CA MET A 217 2.10 0.71 -9.51
C MET A 217 0.67 0.62 -8.98
N ILE A 218 0.30 -0.49 -8.32
CA ILE A 218 -0.96 -0.60 -7.56
C ILE A 218 -0.99 0.46 -6.45
N ALA A 219 0.04 0.51 -5.61
CA ALA A 219 0.10 1.43 -4.47
C ALA A 219 0.08 2.91 -4.89
N ASP A 220 0.87 3.29 -5.90
CA ASP A 220 0.89 4.64 -6.45
C ASP A 220 -0.49 5.04 -7.01
N SER A 221 -1.14 4.12 -7.73
CA SER A 221 -2.46 4.35 -8.32
C SER A 221 -3.56 4.42 -7.27
N ALA A 222 -3.47 3.62 -6.20
CA ALA A 222 -4.39 3.67 -5.06
C ALA A 222 -4.29 5.01 -4.32
N MET A 223 -3.06 5.49 -4.08
CA MET A 223 -2.84 6.82 -3.51
C MET A 223 -3.43 7.93 -4.39
N ASN A 224 -3.21 7.88 -5.70
CA ASN A 224 -3.74 8.87 -6.63
C ASN A 224 -5.28 8.83 -6.72
N PHE A 225 -5.84 7.63 -6.73
CA PHE A 225 -7.29 7.43 -6.68
C PHE A 225 -7.88 8.05 -5.41
N GLN A 226 -7.33 7.75 -4.23
CA GLN A 226 -7.82 8.31 -2.97
C GLN A 226 -7.66 9.83 -2.89
N LYS A 227 -6.54 10.39 -3.37
CA LYS A 227 -6.35 11.85 -3.48
C LYS A 227 -7.42 12.51 -4.34
N SER A 228 -7.83 11.86 -5.43
CA SER A 228 -8.88 12.36 -6.32
C SER A 228 -10.30 12.12 -5.78
N LYS A 229 -10.46 11.18 -4.84
CA LYS A 229 -11.71 10.71 -4.25
C LYS A 229 -11.59 10.72 -2.71
N PRO A 230 -11.42 11.89 -2.06
CA PRO A 230 -11.03 11.99 -0.65
C PRO A 230 -12.05 11.41 0.34
N GLU A 231 -13.28 11.18 -0.11
CA GLU A 231 -14.34 10.46 0.61
C GLU A 231 -14.12 8.95 0.71
N THR A 232 -13.15 8.38 -0.01
CA THR A 232 -12.87 6.95 0.00
C THR A 232 -11.86 6.54 1.07
N ASN A 233 -12.06 5.34 1.60
CA ASN A 233 -11.08 4.58 2.37
C ASN A 233 -10.48 3.52 1.44
N VAL A 234 -9.16 3.56 1.26
CA VAL A 234 -8.44 2.68 0.33
C VAL A 234 -7.32 2.00 1.08
N PHE A 235 -7.35 0.67 1.09
CA PHE A 235 -6.36 -0.19 1.71
C PHE A 235 -5.65 -0.96 0.60
N VAL A 236 -4.33 -0.86 0.54
CA VAL A 236 -3.49 -1.74 -0.29
C VAL A 236 -2.78 -2.69 0.65
N TYR A 237 -3.32 -3.90 0.78
CA TYR A 237 -2.78 -4.93 1.64
C TYR A 237 -1.60 -5.61 0.96
N ASN A 238 -0.48 -5.66 1.67
CA ASN A 238 0.78 -6.21 1.17
C ASN A 238 0.80 -7.74 1.32
N ALA A 239 0.14 -8.43 0.39
CA ALA A 239 0.11 -9.88 0.32
C ALA A 239 1.48 -10.46 0.00
N TYR A 240 2.33 -9.73 -0.73
CA TYR A 240 3.73 -10.10 -0.96
C TYR A 240 4.48 -10.36 0.35
N ASN A 241 4.49 -9.38 1.26
CA ASN A 241 5.16 -9.51 2.55
C ASN A 241 4.42 -10.45 3.48
N GLU A 242 3.08 -10.47 3.46
CA GLU A 242 2.31 -11.36 4.33
C GLU A 242 2.63 -12.83 4.07
N LEU A 243 2.57 -13.27 2.82
CA LEU A 243 2.82 -14.67 2.51
C LEU A 243 4.29 -15.04 2.74
N ASN A 244 5.22 -14.12 2.49
CA ASN A 244 6.63 -14.30 2.85
C ASN A 244 6.83 -14.44 4.36
N TYR A 245 6.11 -13.65 5.15
CA TYR A 245 6.14 -13.70 6.61
C TYR A 245 5.53 -14.99 7.14
N ILE A 246 4.35 -15.41 6.65
CA ILE A 246 3.73 -16.69 7.02
C ILE A 246 4.68 -17.85 6.71
N MET A 247 5.29 -17.83 5.53
CA MET A 247 6.25 -18.85 5.12
C MET A 247 7.48 -18.86 6.07
N LYS A 248 8.12 -17.71 6.32
CA LYS A 248 9.27 -17.63 7.23
C LYS A 248 8.95 -18.07 8.68
N ASN A 249 7.69 -17.95 9.10
CA ASN A 249 7.23 -18.26 10.45
C ASN A 249 6.37 -19.53 10.51
N GLU A 250 6.68 -20.55 9.69
CA GLU A 250 5.88 -21.78 9.55
C GLU A 250 5.48 -22.43 10.91
N ASN A 251 6.39 -22.45 11.89
CA ASN A 251 6.14 -22.98 13.23
C ASN A 251 5.06 -22.20 14.01
N LYS A 252 4.98 -20.88 13.82
CA LYS A 252 3.96 -20.02 14.45
C LYS A 252 2.57 -20.36 13.93
N PHE A 253 2.48 -20.65 12.63
CA PHE A 253 1.21 -20.90 11.94
C PHE A 253 0.85 -22.39 11.86
N GLY A 254 1.76 -23.29 12.26
CA GLY A 254 1.53 -24.73 12.28
C GLY A 254 1.60 -25.38 10.89
N PHE A 255 2.39 -24.80 9.98
CA PHE A 255 2.60 -25.32 8.64
C PHE A 255 4.01 -25.90 8.47
N THR A 256 4.15 -26.73 7.47
CA THR A 256 5.37 -27.29 6.89
C THR A 256 5.45 -26.77 5.47
N ILE A 257 6.59 -26.19 5.13
CA ILE A 257 6.88 -25.86 3.72
C ILE A 257 7.45 -27.11 3.08
N THR A 258 6.61 -27.83 2.34
CA THR A 258 7.11 -28.78 1.36
C THR A 258 6.82 -28.24 -0.02
N VAL A 259 7.87 -28.09 -0.82
CA VAL A 259 7.78 -28.01 -2.28
C VAL A 259 7.73 -29.42 -2.91
N ASP A 260 7.49 -30.45 -2.09
CA ASP A 260 7.53 -31.90 -2.39
C ASP A 260 7.01 -32.26 -3.79
N ASP A 261 7.52 -33.40 -4.30
CA ASP A 261 7.34 -34.11 -5.59
C ASP A 261 5.93 -34.17 -6.23
N TRP A 262 4.93 -33.45 -5.73
CA TRP A 262 3.61 -33.21 -6.31
C TRP A 262 3.68 -32.73 -7.77
N TYR A 263 4.67 -31.88 -8.10
CA TYR A 263 4.95 -31.45 -9.48
C TYR A 263 5.28 -32.62 -10.42
N HIS A 264 5.75 -33.75 -9.88
CA HIS A 264 6.22 -34.88 -10.69
C HIS A 264 5.27 -36.09 -10.75
N ASN A 265 4.46 -36.37 -9.72
CA ASN A 265 3.80 -37.68 -9.63
C ASN A 265 2.26 -37.72 -9.62
N ASN A 266 1.52 -36.60 -9.53
CA ASN A 266 0.03 -36.62 -9.49
C ASN A 266 -0.59 -37.56 -8.43
N GLU A 267 0.15 -37.92 -7.37
CA GLU A 267 -0.17 -39.06 -6.50
C GLU A 267 -1.01 -38.72 -5.26
N ARG A 268 -1.26 -37.43 -4.97
CA ARG A 268 -2.07 -37.01 -3.81
C ARG A 268 -3.41 -36.40 -4.23
N LYS A 269 -4.48 -36.86 -3.58
CA LYS A 269 -5.79 -36.22 -3.62
C LYS A 269 -5.80 -35.05 -2.64
N LEU A 270 -6.69 -34.08 -2.83
CA LEU A 270 -6.85 -32.92 -1.93
C LEU A 270 -7.12 -33.35 -0.47
N GLU A 271 -7.74 -34.52 -0.30
CA GLU A 271 -7.99 -35.23 0.96
C GLU A 271 -6.70 -35.52 1.76
N ASP A 272 -5.57 -35.64 1.07
CA ASP A 272 -4.25 -35.96 1.64
C ASP A 272 -3.47 -34.72 2.06
N ILE A 273 -3.99 -33.51 1.79
CA ILE A 273 -3.39 -32.25 2.24
C ILE A 273 -3.71 -32.10 3.73
N THR A 274 -2.79 -32.59 4.56
CA THR A 274 -2.85 -32.44 6.01
C THR A 274 -2.84 -30.95 6.39
N LYS A 275 -3.14 -30.66 7.67
CA LYS A 275 -3.02 -29.33 8.31
C LYS A 275 -1.65 -28.65 8.13
N GLU A 276 -0.71 -29.32 7.50
CA GLU A 276 0.70 -29.03 7.57
C GLU A 276 1.25 -28.49 6.26
N TYR A 277 0.49 -28.28 5.17
CA TYR A 277 1.09 -27.80 3.91
C TYR A 277 0.79 -26.34 3.59
N PHE A 278 1.82 -25.60 3.15
CA PHE A 278 1.69 -24.22 2.67
C PHE A 278 1.00 -24.15 1.30
N TRP A 279 1.46 -24.98 0.35
CA TRP A 279 0.93 -25.04 -1.01
C TRP A 279 -0.13 -26.13 -1.15
N ARG A 280 -1.18 -25.84 -1.91
CA ARG A 280 -2.20 -26.82 -2.32
C ARG A 280 -1.80 -27.56 -3.59
N ASP A 281 -1.22 -26.81 -4.52
CA ASP A 281 -0.79 -27.24 -5.84
C ASP A 281 0.38 -26.33 -6.28
N GLY A 282 0.83 -26.47 -7.53
CA GLY A 282 1.96 -25.72 -8.07
C GLY A 282 1.78 -24.20 -8.13
N TYR A 283 0.55 -23.70 -7.93
CA TYR A 283 0.18 -22.30 -8.11
C TYR A 283 -0.64 -21.71 -6.97
N HIS A 284 -1.23 -22.51 -6.08
CA HIS A 284 -2.22 -22.01 -5.13
C HIS A 284 -1.87 -22.36 -3.69
N LEU A 285 -2.23 -21.44 -2.80
CA LEU A 285 -2.13 -21.59 -1.35
C LEU A 285 -3.09 -22.66 -0.83
N SER A 286 -2.69 -23.32 0.26
CA SER A 286 -3.58 -24.19 1.01
C SER A 286 -4.69 -23.41 1.71
N LYS A 287 -5.78 -24.10 2.06
CA LYS A 287 -6.89 -23.50 2.81
C LYS A 287 -6.45 -22.91 4.15
N TYR A 288 -5.39 -23.45 4.75
CA TYR A 288 -4.90 -23.00 6.04
C TYR A 288 -4.09 -21.71 5.94
N VAL A 289 -3.28 -21.56 4.89
CA VAL A 289 -2.60 -20.28 4.62
C VAL A 289 -3.63 -19.20 4.28
N GLN A 290 -4.68 -19.56 3.53
CA GLN A 290 -5.79 -18.65 3.24
C GLN A 290 -6.59 -18.26 4.50
N GLU A 291 -6.75 -19.17 5.46
CA GLU A 291 -7.35 -18.89 6.78
C GLU A 291 -6.46 -17.97 7.62
N ALA A 292 -5.14 -18.21 7.64
CA ALA A 292 -4.18 -17.37 8.33
C ALA A 292 -4.14 -15.94 7.74
N LEU A 293 -4.06 -15.82 6.41
CA LEU A 293 -4.17 -14.54 5.70
C LEU A 293 -5.48 -13.82 6.06
N SER A 294 -6.60 -14.56 6.11
CA SER A 294 -7.88 -13.97 6.50
C SER A 294 -7.92 -13.48 7.94
N GLN A 295 -7.18 -14.11 8.86
CA GLN A 295 -7.05 -13.63 10.24
C GLN A 295 -6.30 -12.30 10.26
N GLU A 296 -5.17 -12.22 9.57
CA GLU A 296 -4.34 -11.00 9.51
C GLU A 296 -5.10 -9.84 8.82
N LEU A 297 -5.89 -10.13 7.77
CA LEU A 297 -6.80 -9.16 7.15
C LEU A 297 -7.87 -8.64 8.14
N ASP A 298 -8.45 -9.52 8.97
CA ASP A 298 -9.44 -9.10 9.98
C ASP A 298 -8.83 -8.17 11.03
N ASP A 299 -7.62 -8.48 11.48
CA ASP A 299 -6.87 -7.68 12.45
C ASP A 299 -6.46 -6.32 11.85
N PHE A 300 -5.96 -6.32 10.61
CA PHE A 300 -5.62 -5.11 9.86
C PHE A 300 -6.84 -4.19 9.65
N LEU A 301 -7.99 -4.73 9.23
CA LEU A 301 -9.20 -3.93 9.04
C LEU A 301 -9.75 -3.42 10.38
N SER A 302 -9.70 -4.24 11.44
CA SER A 302 -10.11 -3.83 12.79
C SER A 302 -9.22 -2.73 13.38
N MET A 303 -7.90 -2.79 13.14
CA MET A 303 -6.98 -1.72 13.51
C MET A 303 -7.32 -0.43 12.78
N ASN A 304 -7.57 -0.51 11.47
CA ASN A 304 -7.82 0.68 10.66
C ASN A 304 -9.21 1.31 10.88
N GLU A 305 -10.18 0.55 11.38
CA GLU A 305 -11.42 1.14 11.92
C GLU A 305 -11.11 2.10 13.07
N LYS A 306 -10.23 1.71 14.01
CA LYS A 306 -9.84 2.57 15.14
C LYS A 306 -9.13 3.82 14.64
N ASN A 307 -8.17 3.65 13.74
CA ASN A 307 -7.43 4.77 13.12
C ASN A 307 -8.38 5.74 12.38
N SER A 308 -9.38 5.20 11.68
CA SER A 308 -10.36 6.01 10.95
C SER A 308 -11.29 6.80 11.87
N LYS A 309 -11.74 6.18 12.97
CA LYS A 309 -12.53 6.87 14.01
C LYS A 309 -11.73 8.01 14.64
N GLU A 310 -10.47 7.79 14.98
CA GLU A 310 -9.60 8.84 15.54
C GLU A 310 -9.40 10.00 14.55
N LEU A 311 -9.11 9.70 13.28
CA LEU A 311 -8.91 10.70 12.23
C LEU A 311 -10.17 11.56 12.02
N THR A 312 -11.34 10.93 11.96
CA THR A 312 -12.62 11.63 11.73
C THR A 312 -13.10 12.39 12.97
N HIS A 313 -12.89 11.88 14.18
CA HIS A 313 -13.13 12.63 15.42
C HIS A 313 -12.23 13.86 15.52
N PHE A 314 -10.94 13.74 15.19
CA PHE A 314 -10.02 14.88 15.15
C PHE A 314 -10.45 15.93 14.11
N ASN A 315 -10.91 15.51 12.93
CA ASN A 315 -11.44 16.45 11.93
C ASN A 315 -12.75 17.12 12.38
N ASN A 316 -13.63 16.40 13.07
CA ASN A 316 -14.85 16.98 13.62
C ASN A 316 -14.55 17.97 14.75
N GLN A 317 -13.56 17.69 15.61
CA GLN A 317 -13.09 18.62 16.65
C GLN A 317 -12.40 19.84 16.05
N THR A 318 -11.55 19.68 15.03
CA THR A 318 -10.91 20.83 14.35
C THR A 318 -11.91 21.65 13.54
N ASN A 319 -12.94 21.04 12.95
CA ASN A 319 -14.04 21.78 12.31
C ASN A 319 -14.97 22.48 13.31
N GLN A 320 -15.02 22.03 14.57
CA GLN A 320 -15.75 22.70 15.65
C GLN A 320 -14.90 23.75 16.41
N ASN A 321 -13.58 23.73 16.28
CA ASN A 321 -12.65 24.61 17.01
C ASN A 321 -11.74 25.51 16.12
N ASN A 322 -12.01 25.65 14.82
CA ASN A 322 -11.18 26.49 13.93
C ASN A 322 -11.75 27.91 13.69
N GLU A 323 -11.97 28.63 14.78
CA GLU A 323 -11.39 29.97 14.89
C GLU A 323 -10.38 29.88 16.05
N GLU A 324 -9.11 30.27 15.82
CA GLU A 324 -8.12 30.72 16.82
C GLU A 324 -6.76 29.98 16.99
N GLU A 325 -6.47 28.83 16.37
CA GLU A 325 -5.12 28.24 16.54
C GLU A 325 -4.15 28.62 15.41
N CYS A 326 -3.16 29.46 15.74
CA CYS A 326 -2.19 29.96 14.78
C CYS A 326 -1.13 28.89 14.42
N TRP A 327 -0.98 28.65 13.11
CA TRP A 327 -0.22 27.55 12.52
C TRP A 327 1.28 27.63 12.76
N SER A 328 1.87 28.81 12.96
CA SER A 328 3.33 28.97 13.09
C SER A 328 3.90 28.44 14.40
N LEU A 329 3.06 28.26 15.43
CA LEU A 329 3.48 27.67 16.70
C LEU A 329 4.03 26.25 16.50
N LYS A 330 3.49 25.49 15.54
CA LYS A 330 3.98 24.15 15.18
C LYS A 330 5.39 24.15 14.57
N LEU A 331 5.86 25.31 14.13
CA LEU A 331 7.19 25.53 13.59
C LEU A 331 8.13 26.23 14.58
N ASN A 332 7.71 26.37 15.85
CA ASN A 332 8.37 27.13 16.91
C ASN A 332 8.53 28.63 16.61
N TYR A 333 7.59 29.22 15.86
CA TYR A 333 7.53 30.67 15.64
C TYR A 333 6.26 31.26 16.27
N PRO A 334 6.34 32.46 16.89
CA PRO A 334 5.18 33.09 17.51
C PRO A 334 4.12 33.47 16.47
N CYS A 335 2.89 33.70 16.94
CA CYS A 335 1.83 34.28 16.13
C CYS A 335 2.01 35.79 16.02
N CYS A 336 1.65 36.37 14.88
CA CYS A 336 1.58 37.82 14.80
C CYS A 336 0.40 38.33 15.65
N ASP A 337 0.45 39.58 16.09
CA ASP A 337 -0.74 40.23 16.66
C ASP A 337 -1.91 40.10 15.68
N ARG A 338 -3.14 39.87 16.19
CA ARG A 338 -4.33 39.71 15.34
C ARG A 338 -4.63 40.95 14.48
N ASN A 339 -4.14 42.12 14.88
CA ASN A 339 -4.25 43.37 14.11
C ASN A 339 -3.18 43.49 13.01
N ASN A 340 -2.14 42.65 13.03
CA ASN A 340 -1.15 42.60 11.97
C ASN A 340 -1.72 41.79 10.80
N THR A 341 -1.99 42.47 9.69
CA THR A 341 -2.58 41.89 8.48
C THR A 341 -1.60 41.89 7.30
N ILE A 342 -0.35 42.32 7.52
CA ILE A 342 0.62 42.52 6.44
C ILE A 342 1.50 41.28 6.30
N SER A 343 1.36 40.59 5.17
CA SER A 343 2.22 39.46 4.81
C SER A 343 3.48 39.93 4.07
N PHE A 344 4.64 39.57 4.63
CA PHE A 344 5.95 39.84 4.05
C PHE A 344 6.47 38.68 3.21
N TYR A 345 6.08 37.45 3.56
CA TYR A 345 6.54 36.21 2.91
C TYR A 345 5.48 35.12 3.03
N ARG A 346 5.37 34.21 2.05
CA ARG A 346 4.46 33.06 2.09
C ARG A 346 5.18 31.81 1.62
N ASN A 347 4.95 30.69 2.30
CA ASN A 347 5.42 29.37 1.92
C ASN A 347 4.29 28.34 2.10
N ASP A 348 4.61 27.06 1.92
CA ASP A 348 3.67 25.94 2.00
C ASP A 348 3.00 25.78 3.37
N TYR A 349 3.52 26.43 4.42
CA TYR A 349 2.95 26.40 5.77
C TYR A 349 1.96 27.55 6.03
N GLY A 350 2.14 28.72 5.40
CA GLY A 350 1.30 29.88 5.63
C GLY A 350 1.94 31.23 5.32
N ALA A 351 1.22 32.31 5.64
CA ALA A 351 1.65 33.69 5.42
C ALA A 351 2.35 34.29 6.65
N TRP A 352 3.59 34.73 6.47
CA TRP A 352 4.45 35.27 7.53
C TRP A 352 4.37 36.79 7.59
N GLY A 353 4.29 37.32 8.82
CA GLY A 353 4.54 38.72 9.15
C GLY A 353 5.95 38.92 9.73
N ASN A 354 6.43 40.16 9.74
CA ASN A 354 7.68 40.54 10.38
C ASN A 354 7.41 41.78 11.27
N VAL A 355 7.59 41.62 12.58
CA VAL A 355 7.44 42.70 13.56
C VAL A 355 8.77 42.80 14.32
N ASP A 356 9.40 43.97 14.30
CA ASP A 356 10.68 44.22 14.97
C ASP A 356 11.77 43.18 14.65
N ASN A 357 11.92 42.82 13.36
CA ASN A 357 12.84 41.79 12.87
C ASN A 357 12.59 40.36 13.40
N LYS A 358 11.38 40.07 13.90
CA LYS A 358 10.97 38.73 14.32
C LYS A 358 9.87 38.19 13.42
N TRP A 359 10.07 36.98 12.92
CA TRP A 359 9.10 36.28 12.09
C TRP A 359 7.95 35.72 12.93
N CYS A 360 6.73 35.92 12.45
CA CYS A 360 5.53 35.42 13.08
C CYS A 360 4.51 34.91 12.05
N GLY A 361 3.66 33.95 12.42
CA GLY A 361 2.58 33.45 11.56
C GLY A 361 1.32 34.29 11.66
N LEU A 362 0.74 34.68 10.53
CA LEU A 362 -0.53 35.39 10.47
C LEU A 362 -1.71 34.42 10.64
N TYR A 363 -2.75 34.84 11.37
CA TYR A 363 -3.99 34.06 11.53
C TYR A 363 -4.80 34.03 10.22
N PRO A 364 -5.41 32.90 9.83
CA PRO A 364 -6.49 32.89 8.84
C PRO A 364 -7.80 33.36 9.53
N PRO A 365 -8.73 34.13 8.90
CA PRO A 365 -8.81 34.58 7.50
C PRO A 365 -9.14 36.10 7.37
N THR A 366 -8.20 36.93 6.91
CA THR A 366 -8.53 38.29 6.36
C THR A 366 -7.58 38.79 5.26
N VAL A 367 -6.60 38.00 4.82
CA VAL A 367 -5.54 38.50 3.93
C VAL A 367 -5.80 38.18 2.45
N ASP A 368 -7.04 38.30 1.99
CA ASP A 368 -7.38 38.15 0.56
C ASP A 368 -7.43 39.46 -0.22
N THR A 369 -7.18 40.62 0.38
CA THR A 369 -7.31 41.90 -0.35
C THR A 369 -6.02 42.43 -0.97
N CYS A 370 -4.82 41.99 -0.56
CA CYS A 370 -3.56 42.50 -1.14
C CYS A 370 -3.04 41.65 -2.32
N PHE A 371 -3.21 40.32 -2.27
CA PHE A 371 -2.52 39.42 -3.20
C PHE A 371 -3.18 39.32 -4.58
N GLU A 372 -4.51 39.45 -4.67
CA GLU A 372 -5.19 39.45 -5.97
C GLU A 372 -4.84 40.67 -6.84
N LYS A 373 -4.43 41.79 -6.22
CA LYS A 373 -4.24 43.06 -6.94
C LYS A 373 -2.92 43.14 -7.73
N TYR A 374 -1.88 42.43 -7.31
CA TYR A 374 -0.55 42.55 -7.92
C TYR A 374 0.16 41.19 -7.98
N PHE A 375 -0.13 40.42 -9.03
CA PHE A 375 0.69 39.28 -9.41
C PHE A 375 2.17 39.71 -9.53
N ASN A 376 3.02 39.07 -8.71
CA ASN A 376 4.50 39.15 -8.65
C ASN A 376 5.20 40.25 -7.81
N LYS A 377 4.60 40.84 -6.76
CA LYS A 377 5.38 41.57 -5.72
C LYS A 377 4.85 41.41 -4.28
N PRO A 378 5.72 41.26 -3.26
CA PRO A 378 5.33 41.33 -1.84
C PRO A 378 4.82 42.73 -1.45
N CYS A 379 3.85 42.79 -0.55
CA CYS A 379 3.31 44.06 -0.03
C CYS A 379 4.35 44.68 0.94
N GLY A 380 4.95 45.81 0.54
CA GLY A 380 5.85 46.60 1.39
C GLY A 380 7.18 46.93 0.72
N ASN A 381 7.22 48.03 -0.04
CA ASN A 381 8.45 48.78 -0.27
C ASN A 381 8.09 50.27 -0.25
N THR A 382 8.16 50.86 0.94
CA THR A 382 8.61 52.23 1.09
C THR A 382 9.85 52.15 1.97
N ASP A 383 10.99 52.22 1.31
CA ASP A 383 12.34 52.47 1.84
C ASP A 383 12.60 52.10 3.31
N THR A 384 13.34 51.01 3.50
CA THR A 384 14.60 51.04 4.27
C THR A 384 15.32 49.70 4.12
N THR A 385 16.58 49.76 3.73
CA THR A 385 17.50 48.64 3.60
C THR A 385 17.64 47.88 4.92
N SER A 386 17.12 46.65 5.00
CA SER A 386 17.68 45.63 5.89
C SER A 386 17.52 44.25 5.25
N THR A 387 18.64 43.62 4.94
CA THR A 387 18.71 42.22 4.51
C THR A 387 18.51 41.34 5.73
N THR A 388 17.33 40.76 5.88
CA THR A 388 17.08 39.66 6.83
C THR A 388 16.76 38.39 6.04
N SER A 389 17.40 37.28 6.42
CA SER A 389 17.22 35.98 5.79
C SER A 389 15.83 35.41 6.09
N SER A 390 15.22 34.77 5.09
CA SER A 390 13.90 34.13 5.21
C SER A 390 13.95 32.90 6.13
N PRO A 391 12.81 32.47 6.71
CA PRO A 391 12.73 31.22 7.44
C PRO A 391 12.90 30.02 6.48
N LYS A 392 14.09 29.40 6.53
CA LYS A 392 14.49 28.15 5.87
C LYS A 392 14.38 28.11 4.34
N SER A 393 15.43 28.60 3.65
CA SER A 393 15.90 27.96 2.43
C SER A 393 16.81 26.78 2.78
N PHE A 394 16.30 25.54 2.66
CA PHE A 394 17.15 24.37 2.55
C PHE A 394 16.67 23.58 1.33
N MET A 395 17.22 23.92 0.17
CA MET A 395 17.33 22.98 -0.94
C MET A 395 18.30 21.87 -0.50
N VAL A 396 17.87 20.63 -0.60
CA VAL A 396 18.77 19.48 -0.53
C VAL A 396 19.64 19.53 -1.78
N SER A 397 20.90 19.93 -1.61
CA SER A 397 21.96 19.64 -2.57
C SER A 397 23.01 18.81 -1.85
N LEU A 398 23.20 17.59 -2.35
CA LEU A 398 24.18 16.63 -1.88
C LEU A 398 25.56 17.13 -2.29
N SER A 399 26.43 17.43 -1.34
CA SER A 399 27.87 17.60 -1.60
C SER A 399 28.65 17.19 -0.36
N ILE A 400 29.23 16.00 -0.50
CA ILE A 400 30.30 15.41 0.32
C ILE A 400 31.44 16.43 0.42
N PHE A 401 31.96 16.73 1.61
CA PHE A 401 33.41 16.94 1.76
C PHE A 401 33.91 16.69 3.19
N TYR A 402 35.04 15.99 3.18
CA TYR A 402 35.95 15.64 4.25
C TYR A 402 36.32 16.82 5.16
N GLY A 403 36.38 16.55 6.47
CA GLY A 403 37.07 17.42 7.42
C GLY A 403 38.58 17.32 7.25
N VAL A 404 39.21 18.44 6.88
CA VAL A 404 40.66 18.63 6.98
C VAL A 404 40.97 19.40 8.25
N PHE A 405 41.81 18.78 9.07
CA PHE A 405 42.42 19.32 10.27
C PHE A 405 43.56 20.30 9.94
N MET A 406 43.82 21.19 10.91
CA MET A 406 45.08 21.92 11.19
C MET A 406 45.35 23.25 10.47
N PRO A 407 46.01 24.22 11.15
CA PRO A 407 47.45 24.13 11.45
C PRO A 407 47.91 24.65 12.84
N PHE A 408 49.09 24.20 13.31
CA PHE A 408 50.27 25.05 13.59
C PHE A 408 51.48 24.25 14.16
N LEU A 409 52.67 24.50 13.54
CA LEU A 409 54.08 24.31 14.01
C LEU A 409 54.57 22.87 14.32
N SER A 410 55.77 22.39 13.96
CA SER A 410 57.00 22.90 13.33
C SER A 410 57.99 21.73 13.06
N PHE A 411 59.01 21.97 12.22
CA PHE A 411 60.28 21.24 11.99
C PHE A 411 60.41 20.12 10.91
N PHE A 412 61.30 20.41 9.94
CA PHE A 412 62.02 19.59 8.92
C PHE A 412 62.99 18.55 9.55
N PRO A 413 63.79 17.71 8.80
CA PRO A 413 63.85 17.44 7.34
C PRO A 413 63.96 15.95 6.90
N VAL A 414 63.66 15.69 5.61
CA VAL A 414 64.37 14.89 4.56
C VAL A 414 64.85 13.43 4.86
N ILE A 415 64.54 12.48 3.95
CA ILE A 415 65.48 11.55 3.25
C ILE A 415 64.74 10.40 2.50
N LEU A 416 65.05 10.27 1.20
CA LEU A 416 65.17 9.10 0.28
C LEU A 416 64.15 7.92 0.31
N PHE A 417 63.45 7.57 -0.79
CA PHE A 417 63.84 6.86 -2.03
C PHE A 417 63.57 5.33 -1.99
N ILE A 418 63.06 4.82 -3.13
CA ILE A 418 63.17 3.45 -3.68
C ILE A 418 61.86 2.62 -3.79
N SER A 419 61.50 2.48 -5.07
CA SER A 419 60.69 1.48 -5.78
C SER A 419 61.02 0.02 -5.43
N PHE A 420 60.09 -0.93 -5.55
CA PHE A 420 60.19 -2.02 -6.53
C PHE A 420 58.99 -2.99 -6.51
N CYS A 421 58.75 -3.51 -7.71
CA CYS A 421 57.77 -4.48 -8.17
C CYS A 421 58.07 -5.93 -7.76
N HIS A 422 57.05 -6.80 -7.91
CA HIS A 422 57.09 -8.26 -8.15
C HIS A 422 57.63 -9.14 -6.98
N PHE A 423 57.23 -10.39 -6.71
CA PHE A 423 56.78 -11.53 -7.55
C PHE A 423 55.93 -12.54 -6.73
N CYS A 424 55.29 -13.47 -7.45
CA CYS A 424 54.58 -14.72 -7.09
C CYS A 424 54.97 -15.47 -5.79
N PHE A 425 53.98 -16.08 -5.13
CA PHE A 425 53.59 -17.50 -5.30
C PHE A 425 52.14 -17.72 -4.84
#